data_AF-A0A0B7FFD4-F1
#
_entry.id   AF-A0A0B7FFD4-F1
#
_cell.length_a   1.000
_cell.length_b   1.000
_cell.length_c   1.000
_cell.angle_alpha   90.00
_cell.angle_beta   90.00
_cell.angle_gamma   90.00
#
_symmetry.space_group_name_H-M   'P 1'
#
loop_
_entity.id
_entity.type
_entity.pdbx_description
1 polymer ?
#
loop_
_entity_poly.entity_id
_entity_poly.type
_entity_poly.pdbx_seq_one_letter_code
_entity_poly.pdbx_strand_id
1 'polypeptide(L)'
;MTVPPEKIAFVDIYPPIGIARVGDSDEYYLGPEIPGVEPIQKNGFKDSQHRIKKQAVRFRVYAYGEDSQLLGELTDGKEYALEWTVHVANKKAAWVKFRGRYEDEEWNLRNPEVQPWPKNTEPTYEYTDQRDQLIIDSGEQRVSKISQQPVPLQGQFCNARPDEKKEPVDVNLGSLLTDEHGRLVFLPSNGDSFCTRDSNRHPDLESEMDNNDWVDSTCDGTVKVAVKSHESPETKIKLRNKATIITAPPKFTPGIQSVTSLLDLIEDIYENQDRKEDYKGCILSLGRTFMPHLGMVCAMPPLNLV
;
A
#
# COMPACT_ATOMS: atom_id res chain seq x y z
N MET A 1 14.35 -18.94 19.47
CA MET A 1 15.73 -19.18 19.02
C MET A 1 16.30 -17.83 18.67
N THR A 2 17.45 -17.49 19.24
CA THR A 2 18.17 -16.23 18.97
C THR A 2 18.87 -16.36 17.61
N VAL A 3 18.72 -15.39 16.72
CA VAL A 3 19.45 -15.37 15.43
C VAL A 3 20.82 -14.74 15.71
N PRO A 4 21.95 -15.40 15.45
CA PRO A 4 23.25 -14.78 15.71
C PRO A 4 23.58 -13.72 14.64
N PRO A 5 23.95 -12.47 15.00
CA PRO A 5 24.19 -11.38 14.06
C PRO A 5 25.23 -11.70 12.97
N GLU A 6 26.28 -12.44 13.33
CA GLU A 6 27.37 -12.84 12.43
C GLU A 6 26.96 -13.84 11.35
N LYS A 7 25.81 -14.51 11.53
CA LYS A 7 25.26 -15.42 10.53
C LYS A 7 24.33 -14.73 9.54
N ILE A 8 23.95 -13.47 9.78
CA ILE A 8 23.00 -12.75 8.95
C ILE A 8 23.73 -12.18 7.73
N ALA A 9 23.41 -12.69 6.54
CA ALA A 9 23.86 -12.13 5.28
C ALA A 9 23.01 -10.90 4.87
N PHE A 10 21.69 -10.99 5.06
CA PHE A 10 20.75 -9.89 4.81
C PHE A 10 19.42 -10.12 5.54
N VAL A 11 18.58 -9.08 5.55
CA VAL A 11 17.19 -9.15 6.01
C VAL A 11 16.23 -8.72 4.91
N ASP A 12 15.00 -9.21 4.97
CA ASP A 12 13.88 -8.77 4.15
C ASP A 12 12.66 -8.41 4.99
N ILE A 13 11.83 -7.54 4.43
CA ILE A 13 10.55 -7.13 5.02
C ILE A 13 9.43 -7.97 4.40
N TYR A 14 8.56 -8.51 5.24
CA TYR A 14 7.37 -9.25 4.82
C TYR A 14 6.10 -8.66 5.43
N PRO A 15 5.02 -8.46 4.64
CA PRO A 15 4.96 -8.73 3.20
C PRO A 15 5.79 -7.72 2.39
N PRO A 16 6.35 -8.11 1.23
CA PRO A 16 7.02 -7.17 0.32
C PRO A 16 6.08 -6.10 -0.24
N ILE A 17 4.78 -6.42 -0.39
CA ILE A 17 3.71 -5.49 -0.75
C ILE A 17 2.60 -5.60 0.29
N GLY A 18 2.47 -4.59 1.13
CA GLY A 18 1.38 -4.45 2.08
C GLY A 18 0.13 -3.87 1.44
N ILE A 19 -1.04 -4.45 1.73
CA ILE A 19 -2.34 -3.93 1.28
C ILE A 19 -3.18 -3.53 2.49
N ALA A 20 -3.20 -2.23 2.79
CA ALA A 20 -4.06 -1.64 3.80
C ALA A 20 -5.39 -1.18 3.17
N ARG A 21 -6.45 -1.08 3.97
CA ARG A 21 -7.76 -0.61 3.48
C ARG A 21 -8.39 0.40 4.42
N VAL A 22 -8.79 1.53 3.86
CA VAL A 22 -9.40 2.63 4.60
C VAL A 22 -10.70 2.20 5.27
N GLY A 23 -11.11 2.91 6.31
CA GLY A 23 -12.37 2.70 7.03
C GLY A 23 -12.61 3.81 8.04
N ASP A 24 -13.86 4.23 8.20
CA ASP A 24 -14.29 5.39 8.99
C ASP A 24 -14.41 5.12 10.51
N SER A 25 -14.11 3.90 10.96
CA SER A 25 -14.06 3.54 12.38
C SER A 25 -12.68 3.78 13.01
N ASP A 26 -12.63 4.15 14.28
CA ASP A 26 -11.39 4.19 15.07
C ASP A 26 -10.83 2.79 15.36
N GLU A 27 -11.66 1.75 15.20
CA GLU A 27 -11.24 0.35 15.32
C GLU A 27 -10.57 -0.14 14.02
N TYR A 28 -9.65 -1.10 14.17
CA TYR A 28 -8.99 -1.76 13.06
C TYR A 28 -8.81 -3.25 13.30
N TYR A 29 -8.51 -3.97 12.23
CA TYR A 29 -8.06 -5.35 12.27
C TYR A 29 -6.81 -5.52 11.39
N LEU A 30 -6.02 -6.56 11.69
CA LEU A 30 -4.89 -6.93 10.83
C LEU A 30 -5.40 -7.67 9.60
N GLY A 31 -4.94 -7.26 8.42
CA GLY A 31 -5.20 -7.95 7.16
C GLY A 31 -4.60 -9.37 7.13
N PRO A 32 -4.90 -10.14 6.06
CA PRO A 32 -4.30 -11.45 5.83
C PRO A 32 -2.76 -11.40 5.88
N GLU A 33 -2.13 -12.22 6.73
CA GLU A 33 -0.67 -12.43 6.70
C GLU A 33 -0.27 -13.63 5.83
N ILE A 34 -1.25 -14.45 5.42
CA ILE A 34 -1.06 -15.63 4.59
C ILE A 34 -2.03 -15.53 3.41
N PRO A 35 -1.55 -15.63 2.15
CA PRO A 35 -2.42 -15.66 0.99
C PRO A 35 -3.54 -16.71 1.13
N GLY A 36 -4.77 -16.33 0.78
CA GLY A 36 -5.95 -17.19 0.86
C GLY A 36 -6.52 -17.40 2.28
N VAL A 37 -5.89 -16.88 3.33
CA VAL A 37 -6.38 -16.97 4.71
C VAL A 37 -6.94 -15.63 5.16
N GLU A 38 -8.27 -15.50 5.12
CA GLU A 38 -8.94 -14.27 5.54
C GLU A 38 -8.99 -14.12 7.07
N PRO A 39 -8.84 -12.90 7.61
CA PRO A 39 -8.93 -12.66 9.04
C PRO A 39 -10.36 -12.90 9.54
N ILE A 40 -10.49 -13.76 10.54
CA ILE A 40 -11.77 -14.01 11.22
C ILE A 40 -12.04 -12.88 12.21
N GLN A 41 -13.02 -12.04 11.91
CA GLN A 41 -13.47 -10.98 12.82
C GLN A 41 -14.70 -11.42 13.60
N LYS A 42 -14.49 -11.87 14.86
CA LYS A 42 -15.58 -12.35 15.75
C LYS A 42 -16.71 -11.31 15.92
N ASN A 43 -16.33 -10.03 15.98
CA ASN A 43 -17.27 -8.91 16.15
C ASN A 43 -17.57 -8.22 14.81
N GLY A 44 -17.33 -8.88 13.68
CA GLY A 44 -17.52 -8.32 12.34
C GLY A 44 -16.53 -7.22 11.96
N PHE A 45 -16.70 -6.73 10.72
CA PHE A 45 -15.86 -5.72 10.06
C PHE A 45 -16.35 -4.29 10.26
N LYS A 46 -17.37 -4.10 11.11
CA LYS A 46 -17.91 -2.80 11.47
C LYS A 46 -17.93 -2.65 12.99
N ASP A 47 -17.80 -1.43 13.48
CA ASP A 47 -17.93 -1.14 14.90
C ASP A 47 -19.39 -1.06 15.35
N SER A 48 -19.60 -0.74 16.64
CA SER A 48 -20.93 -0.60 17.24
C SER A 48 -21.79 0.51 16.63
N GLN A 49 -21.19 1.44 15.89
CA GLN A 49 -21.86 2.55 15.18
C GLN A 49 -22.05 2.25 13.69
N HIS A 50 -21.75 1.02 13.25
CA HIS A 50 -21.77 0.59 11.86
C HIS A 50 -20.74 1.25 10.94
N ARG A 51 -19.72 1.90 11.51
CA ARG A 51 -18.55 2.41 10.77
C ARG A 51 -17.65 1.24 10.40
N ILE A 52 -16.99 1.33 9.26
CA ILE A 52 -16.11 0.29 8.69
C ILE A 52 -14.78 0.30 9.44
N LYS A 53 -14.37 -0.87 9.95
CA LYS A 53 -13.05 -1.03 10.56
C LYS A 53 -11.96 -0.95 9.50
N LYS A 54 -10.85 -0.29 9.84
CA LYS A 54 -9.68 -0.23 8.98
C LYS A 54 -9.01 -1.60 8.87
N GLN A 55 -8.50 -1.94 7.69
CA GLN A 55 -7.58 -3.06 7.51
C GLN A 55 -6.15 -2.55 7.61
N ALA A 56 -5.48 -2.83 8.72
CA ALA A 56 -4.08 -2.51 8.94
C ALA A 56 -3.17 -3.60 8.36
N VAL A 57 -1.92 -3.23 8.05
CA VAL A 57 -0.88 -4.17 7.60
C VAL A 57 0.20 -4.26 8.67
N ARG A 58 0.59 -5.48 9.02
CA ARG A 58 1.75 -5.74 9.87
C ARG A 58 2.95 -6.17 9.02
N PHE A 59 4.06 -5.47 9.17
CA PHE A 59 5.33 -5.78 8.53
C PHE A 59 6.29 -6.42 9.54
N ARG A 60 6.96 -7.47 9.08
CA ARG A 60 7.91 -8.31 9.83
C ARG A 60 9.27 -8.25 9.16
N VAL A 61 10.32 -8.55 9.92
CA VAL A 61 11.68 -8.66 9.41
C VAL A 61 12.14 -10.09 9.53
N TYR A 62 12.60 -10.69 8.44
CA TYR A 62 13.19 -12.03 8.46
C TYR A 62 14.67 -11.95 8.07
N ALA A 63 15.50 -12.64 8.85
CA ALA A 63 16.93 -12.76 8.62
C ALA A 63 17.24 -13.99 7.77
N TYR A 64 18.21 -13.80 6.86
CA TYR A 64 18.70 -14.84 5.97
C TYR A 64 20.22 -14.95 6.09
N GLY A 65 20.70 -16.19 6.07
CA GLY A 65 22.12 -16.51 6.00
C GLY A 65 22.62 -16.55 4.56
N GLU A 66 23.81 -17.10 4.38
CA GLU A 66 24.32 -17.46 3.06
C GLU A 66 23.33 -18.40 2.34
N ASP A 67 23.35 -18.37 1.00
CA ASP A 67 22.45 -19.14 0.14
C ASP A 67 20.94 -18.91 0.39
N SER A 68 20.56 -17.76 0.95
CA SER A 68 19.17 -17.41 1.28
C SER A 68 18.50 -18.38 2.26
N GLN A 69 19.28 -19.01 3.15
CA GLN A 69 18.73 -19.83 4.24
C GLN A 69 17.96 -18.94 5.22
N LEU A 70 16.68 -19.27 5.49
CA LEU A 70 15.90 -18.58 6.52
C LEU A 70 16.46 -18.88 7.92
N LEU A 71 16.88 -17.84 8.64
CA LEU A 71 17.40 -17.95 10.02
C LEU A 71 16.30 -17.70 11.07
N GLY A 72 15.33 -16.85 10.76
CA GLY A 72 14.19 -16.55 11.64
C GLY A 72 13.68 -15.12 11.52
N GLU A 73 12.62 -14.81 12.28
CA GLU A 73 12.09 -13.45 12.42
C GLU A 73 12.98 -12.65 13.40
N LEU A 74 13.32 -11.42 13.03
CA LEU A 74 13.91 -10.43 13.93
C LEU A 74 12.81 -9.55 14.52
N THR A 75 12.89 -9.30 15.83
CA THR A 75 11.95 -8.44 16.58
C THR A 75 12.73 -7.41 17.39
N ASP A 76 12.09 -6.29 17.72
CA ASP A 76 12.69 -5.29 18.60
C ASP A 76 12.68 -5.80 20.04
N GLY A 77 13.77 -5.60 20.78
CA GLY A 77 13.86 -5.96 22.18
C GLY A 77 15.27 -6.35 22.60
N LYS A 78 15.44 -7.60 23.04
CA LYS A 78 16.67 -8.01 23.74
C LYS A 78 17.89 -8.12 22.82
N GLU A 79 17.72 -8.60 21.60
CA GLU A 79 18.82 -8.92 20.68
C GLU A 79 19.04 -7.84 19.63
N TYR A 80 17.95 -7.23 19.18
CA TYR A 80 17.95 -6.28 18.08
C TYR A 80 17.08 -5.07 18.39
N ALA A 81 17.49 -3.92 17.88
CA ALA A 81 16.66 -2.73 17.75
C ALA A 81 16.22 -2.57 16.30
N LEU A 82 14.93 -2.31 16.08
CA LEU A 82 14.35 -2.08 14.76
C LEU A 82 13.89 -0.62 14.66
N GLU A 83 14.33 0.06 13.62
CA GLU A 83 13.85 1.40 13.27
C GLU A 83 13.22 1.35 11.87
N TRP A 84 11.93 1.58 11.81
CA TRP A 84 11.16 1.61 10.58
C TRP A 84 11.13 3.02 10.03
N THR A 85 11.26 3.13 8.70
CA THR A 85 11.07 4.39 7.97
C THR A 85 10.03 4.15 6.88
N VAL A 86 8.97 4.96 6.86
CA VAL A 86 7.89 4.87 5.88
C VAL A 86 7.72 6.23 5.22
N HIS A 87 7.52 6.23 3.90
CA HIS A 87 7.25 7.43 3.11
C HIS A 87 6.14 7.11 2.13
N VAL A 88 4.99 7.77 2.30
CA VAL A 88 3.80 7.59 1.45
C VAL A 88 3.38 8.90 0.82
N ALA A 89 2.78 8.81 -0.36
CA ALA A 89 2.20 9.96 -1.04
C ALA A 89 0.91 9.59 -1.78
N ASN A 90 0.09 10.61 -2.05
CA ASN A 90 -0.99 10.55 -3.02
C ASN A 90 -0.67 11.48 -4.19
N LYS A 91 -0.51 10.91 -5.38
CA LYS A 91 -0.20 11.65 -6.61
C LYS A 91 -1.37 11.77 -7.58
N LYS A 92 -2.57 11.28 -7.22
CA LYS A 92 -3.71 11.19 -8.14
C LYS A 92 -4.07 12.54 -8.75
N ALA A 93 -4.08 13.60 -7.95
CA ALA A 93 -4.43 14.94 -8.41
C ALA A 93 -3.35 15.57 -9.33
N ALA A 94 -2.10 15.13 -9.22
CA ALA A 94 -0.99 15.59 -10.04
C ALA A 94 -0.83 14.78 -11.34
N TRP A 95 -1.52 13.65 -11.47
CA TRP A 95 -1.33 12.68 -12.55
C TRP A 95 -2.19 12.97 -13.80
N VAL A 96 -2.03 12.11 -14.81
CA VAL A 96 -2.88 12.11 -16.00
C VAL A 96 -4.24 11.50 -15.71
N LYS A 97 -5.25 11.91 -16.48
CA LYS A 97 -6.59 11.32 -16.46
C LYS A 97 -6.53 9.84 -16.81
N PHE A 98 -7.38 9.05 -16.16
CA PHE A 98 -7.53 7.63 -16.46
C PHE A 98 -8.28 7.45 -17.78
N ARG A 99 -7.77 6.55 -18.63
CA ARG A 99 -8.28 6.32 -20.00
C ARG A 99 -8.59 4.85 -20.29
N GLY A 100 -8.59 4.01 -19.25
CA GLY A 100 -8.61 2.56 -19.45
C GLY A 100 -7.39 2.05 -20.25
N ARG A 101 -7.42 0.75 -20.57
CA ARG A 101 -6.32 0.07 -21.29
C ARG A 101 -6.40 0.20 -22.81
N TYR A 102 -7.60 0.47 -23.34
CA TYR A 102 -7.90 0.33 -24.76
C TYR A 102 -8.50 1.60 -25.37
N GLU A 103 -8.52 2.73 -24.66
CA GLU A 103 -9.04 3.97 -25.24
C GLU A 103 -7.95 4.78 -25.92
N ASP A 104 -8.24 5.19 -27.15
CA ASP A 104 -7.37 5.97 -28.03
C ASP A 104 -7.48 7.49 -27.82
N GLU A 105 -7.97 7.96 -26.66
CA GLU A 105 -8.10 9.39 -26.37
C GLU A 105 -6.75 10.17 -26.42
N GLU A 106 -6.77 11.49 -26.26
CA GLU A 106 -5.53 12.25 -26.08
C GLU A 106 -5.08 12.19 -24.61
N TRP A 107 -3.77 12.27 -24.35
CA TRP A 107 -3.27 12.43 -22.98
C TRP A 107 -3.75 13.76 -22.42
N ASN A 108 -4.39 13.72 -21.26
CA ASN A 108 -4.87 14.90 -20.55
C ASN A 108 -4.42 14.83 -19.09
N LEU A 109 -3.93 15.95 -18.55
CA LEU A 109 -3.66 16.05 -17.12
C LEU A 109 -4.97 16.17 -16.35
N ARG A 110 -5.01 15.60 -15.15
CA ARG A 110 -5.94 16.05 -14.13
C ARG A 110 -5.49 17.41 -13.63
N ASN A 111 -6.42 18.31 -13.28
CA ASN A 111 -6.12 19.68 -12.84
C ASN A 111 -5.26 20.50 -13.85
N PRO A 112 -5.59 20.52 -15.15
CA PRO A 112 -4.74 21.12 -16.19
C PRO A 112 -4.47 22.62 -16.01
N GLU A 113 -5.22 23.30 -15.13
CA GLU A 113 -5.08 24.72 -14.81
C GLU A 113 -3.73 25.04 -14.13
N VAL A 114 -3.12 24.08 -13.44
CA VAL A 114 -1.80 24.25 -12.81
C VAL A 114 -0.66 24.31 -13.82
N GLN A 115 -0.75 23.50 -14.87
CA GLN A 115 0.28 23.38 -15.90
C GLN A 115 -0.41 22.85 -17.17
N PRO A 116 -0.42 23.60 -18.27
CA PRO A 116 -1.12 23.20 -19.48
C PRO A 116 -0.38 22.06 -20.20
N TRP A 117 -1.11 21.03 -20.61
CA TRP A 117 -0.59 19.89 -21.36
C TRP A 117 -0.14 20.28 -22.79
N PRO A 118 1.09 19.94 -23.24
CA PRO A 118 1.51 20.15 -24.61
C PRO A 118 0.79 19.13 -25.51
N LYS A 119 0.09 19.62 -26.53
CA LYS A 119 -0.60 18.75 -27.48
C LYS A 119 0.35 17.72 -28.10
N ASN A 120 -0.16 16.50 -28.30
CA ASN A 120 0.54 15.39 -28.97
C ASN A 120 1.85 14.95 -28.31
N THR A 121 1.97 15.10 -26.99
CA THR A 121 3.08 14.51 -26.23
C THR A 121 2.55 13.36 -25.36
N GLU A 122 3.44 12.48 -24.89
CA GLU A 122 3.13 11.50 -23.85
C GLU A 122 3.61 12.02 -22.48
N PRO A 123 2.88 11.75 -21.38
CA PRO A 123 3.30 12.10 -20.02
C PRO A 123 4.59 11.40 -19.66
N THR A 124 5.63 12.19 -19.45
CA THR A 124 6.84 11.77 -18.75
C THR A 124 6.76 12.19 -17.29
N TYR A 125 7.48 11.46 -16.44
CA TYR A 125 7.60 11.78 -15.02
C TYR A 125 8.11 13.22 -14.82
N GLU A 126 9.16 13.60 -15.56
CA GLU A 126 9.74 14.96 -15.56
C GLU A 126 8.70 16.05 -15.86
N TYR A 127 7.75 15.78 -16.75
CA TYR A 127 6.73 16.75 -17.09
C TYR A 127 5.72 16.91 -15.96
N THR A 128 5.32 15.80 -15.30
CA THR A 128 4.34 15.82 -14.21
C THR A 128 4.89 16.33 -12.87
N ASP A 129 6.22 16.47 -12.75
CA ASP A 129 6.90 16.87 -11.49
C ASP A 129 6.77 18.36 -11.13
N GLN A 130 6.30 19.25 -12.03
CA GLN A 130 6.13 20.69 -11.72
C GLN A 130 4.82 21.02 -10.98
N ARG A 131 4.19 19.99 -10.39
CA ARG A 131 2.83 20.00 -9.86
C ARG A 131 2.79 19.56 -8.40
N ASP A 132 3.90 19.71 -7.69
CA ASP A 132 4.10 19.27 -6.30
C ASP A 132 2.99 19.73 -5.35
N GLN A 133 2.39 20.91 -5.57
CA GLN A 133 1.28 21.38 -4.72
C GLN A 133 0.02 20.51 -4.79
N LEU A 134 -0.09 19.64 -5.79
CA LEU A 134 -1.18 18.67 -5.96
C LEU A 134 -0.83 17.29 -5.38
N ILE A 135 0.39 17.10 -4.90
CA ILE A 135 0.86 15.85 -4.30
C ILE A 135 0.71 15.96 -2.80
N ILE A 136 -0.04 15.04 -2.19
CA ILE A 136 -0.03 14.90 -0.74
C ILE A 136 1.17 14.02 -0.39
N ASP A 137 2.21 14.59 0.20
CA ASP A 137 3.40 13.86 0.62
C ASP A 137 3.52 13.89 2.16
N SER A 138 3.63 12.71 2.80
CA SER A 138 3.86 12.61 4.25
C SER A 138 5.29 12.93 4.68
N GLY A 139 6.22 13.00 3.73
CA GLY A 139 7.64 12.86 3.96
C GLY A 139 8.02 11.50 4.57
N GLU A 140 9.30 11.34 4.92
CA GLU A 140 9.76 10.17 5.68
C GLU A 140 9.35 10.29 7.16
N GLN A 141 8.54 9.35 7.63
CA GLN A 141 8.20 9.20 9.04
C GLN A 141 8.89 7.96 9.63
N ARG A 142 9.27 8.04 10.90
CA ARG A 142 10.04 6.97 11.58
C ARG A 142 9.37 6.51 12.86
N VAL A 143 9.38 5.19 13.08
CA VAL A 143 8.92 4.55 14.31
C VAL A 143 9.91 3.47 14.74
N SER A 144 10.06 3.27 16.04
CA SER A 144 11.03 2.37 16.68
C SER A 144 10.48 1.95 18.05
N LYS A 145 11.14 0.98 18.72
CA LYS A 145 10.72 0.45 20.02
C LYS A 145 9.44 -0.38 19.92
N ILE A 146 9.21 -1.20 20.93
CA ILE A 146 7.97 -1.95 21.10
C ILE A 146 6.82 -1.04 21.53
N SER A 147 5.61 -1.34 21.06
CA SER A 147 4.36 -0.67 21.47
C SER A 147 4.38 0.85 21.35
N GLN A 148 5.05 1.39 20.31
CA GLN A 148 5.04 2.81 20.02
C GLN A 148 3.62 3.25 19.63
N GLN A 149 3.19 4.36 20.22
CA GLN A 149 1.91 4.99 19.90
C GLN A 149 1.88 5.52 18.45
N PRO A 150 0.69 5.64 17.84
CA PRO A 150 0.55 6.09 16.46
C PRO A 150 1.27 7.41 16.17
N VAL A 151 2.10 7.41 15.12
CA VAL A 151 2.72 8.58 14.51
C VAL A 151 1.97 8.90 13.21
N PRO A 152 1.43 10.12 13.03
CA PRO A 152 0.63 10.45 11.86
C PRO A 152 1.48 10.51 10.58
N LEU A 153 0.87 10.07 9.48
CA LEU A 153 1.34 10.30 8.12
C LEU A 153 0.46 11.41 7.54
N GLN A 154 0.98 12.63 7.48
CA GLN A 154 0.20 13.80 7.08
C GLN A 154 0.94 14.58 6.02
N GLY A 155 0.23 14.93 4.95
CA GLY A 155 0.71 15.85 3.92
C GLY A 155 -0.27 17.01 3.74
N GLN A 156 0.07 17.91 2.84
CA GLN A 156 -0.79 19.04 2.50
C GLN A 156 -1.17 18.98 1.04
N PHE A 157 -2.39 19.43 0.73
CA PHE A 157 -2.89 19.57 -0.62
C PHE A 157 -3.31 21.01 -0.87
N CYS A 158 -2.84 21.60 -1.98
CA CYS A 158 -3.32 22.90 -2.45
C CYS A 158 -4.22 22.70 -3.67
N ASN A 159 -5.28 23.52 -3.78
CA ASN A 159 -6.13 23.49 -4.96
C ASN A 159 -5.38 23.91 -6.25
N ALA A 160 -5.93 23.51 -7.40
CA ALA A 160 -5.31 23.70 -8.71
C ALA A 160 -5.59 25.07 -9.34
N ARG A 161 -6.36 25.93 -8.68
CA ARG A 161 -7.04 27.06 -9.34
C ARG A 161 -6.15 28.29 -9.41
N PRO A 162 -6.15 29.00 -10.55
CA PRO A 162 -5.37 30.22 -10.70
C PRO A 162 -6.00 31.40 -9.96
N ASP A 163 -7.34 31.43 -9.86
CA ASP A 163 -8.10 32.59 -9.35
C ASP A 163 -8.51 32.47 -7.88
N GLU A 164 -8.23 31.34 -7.23
CA GLU A 164 -8.50 31.13 -5.81
C GLU A 164 -7.21 31.22 -4.98
N LYS A 165 -7.37 31.60 -3.70
CA LYS A 165 -6.25 31.59 -2.79
C LYS A 165 -5.78 30.15 -2.59
N LYS A 166 -4.49 29.92 -2.79
CA LYS A 166 -3.84 28.63 -2.53
C LYS A 166 -3.66 28.43 -1.04
N GLU A 167 -4.72 27.99 -0.36
CA GLU A 167 -4.66 27.60 1.04
C GLU A 167 -4.42 26.09 1.13
N PRO A 168 -3.30 25.66 1.76
CA PRO A 168 -3.04 24.25 1.97
C PRO A 168 -4.07 23.64 2.92
N VAL A 169 -4.62 22.49 2.54
CA VAL A 169 -5.47 21.66 3.39
C VAL A 169 -4.66 20.46 3.85
N ASP A 170 -4.68 20.20 5.15
CA ASP A 170 -4.06 19.03 5.73
C ASP A 170 -4.82 17.76 5.35
N VAL A 171 -4.10 16.74 4.90
CA VAL A 171 -4.66 15.43 4.53
C VAL A 171 -3.94 14.33 5.29
N ASN A 172 -4.74 13.54 6.02
CA ASN A 172 -4.26 12.38 6.74
C ASN A 172 -4.15 11.18 5.78
N LEU A 173 -2.94 10.65 5.61
CA LEU A 173 -2.65 9.45 4.81
C LEU A 173 -2.61 8.17 5.64
N GLY A 174 -2.71 8.28 6.97
CA GLY A 174 -2.70 7.16 7.90
C GLY A 174 -1.81 7.42 9.11
N SER A 175 -1.37 6.33 9.76
CA SER A 175 -0.43 6.40 10.88
C SER A 175 0.42 5.14 10.98
N LEU A 176 1.56 5.28 11.65
CA LEU A 176 2.51 4.21 11.93
C LEU A 176 2.51 3.92 13.42
N LEU A 177 2.45 2.65 13.80
CA LEU A 177 2.67 2.21 15.17
C LEU A 177 3.53 0.95 15.16
N THR A 178 3.98 0.52 16.33
CA THR A 178 4.65 -0.78 16.47
C THR A 178 3.88 -1.68 17.44
N ASP A 179 3.86 -2.98 17.15
CA ASP A 179 3.26 -3.97 18.05
C ASP A 179 4.17 -4.27 19.25
N GLU A 180 3.74 -5.18 20.12
CA GLU A 180 4.49 -5.62 21.31
C GLU A 180 5.84 -6.30 21.00
N HIS A 181 6.12 -6.59 19.73
CA HIS A 181 7.37 -7.15 19.24
C HIS A 181 8.18 -6.17 18.36
N GLY A 182 7.75 -4.90 18.28
CA GLY A 182 8.40 -3.89 17.44
C GLY A 182 8.19 -4.10 15.94
N ARG A 183 7.21 -4.91 15.56
CA ARG A 183 6.79 -5.03 14.15
C ARG A 183 6.05 -3.78 13.77
N LEU A 184 6.32 -3.25 12.58
CA LEU A 184 5.59 -2.10 12.07
C LEU A 184 4.14 -2.49 11.80
N VAL A 185 3.20 -1.68 12.26
CA VAL A 185 1.80 -1.73 11.86
C VAL A 185 1.45 -0.42 11.17
N PHE A 186 1.10 -0.51 9.89
CA PHE A 186 0.58 0.60 9.10
C PHE A 186 -0.94 0.63 9.23
N LEU A 187 -1.47 1.74 9.74
CA LEU A 187 -2.90 1.99 9.88
C LEU A 187 -3.34 3.01 8.82
N PRO A 188 -4.24 2.68 7.88
CA PRO A 188 -4.69 3.61 6.86
C PRO A 188 -5.55 4.74 7.45
N SER A 189 -5.79 5.77 6.64
CA SER A 189 -6.69 6.88 6.95
C SER A 189 -8.18 6.46 7.02
N ASN A 190 -9.05 7.42 7.29
CA ASN A 190 -10.50 7.20 7.41
C ASN A 190 -11.21 6.99 6.06
N GLY A 191 -10.51 7.19 4.94
CA GLY A 191 -11.11 7.17 3.61
C GLY A 191 -11.80 8.49 3.25
N ASP A 192 -11.27 9.60 3.76
CA ASP A 192 -11.77 10.93 3.48
C ASP A 192 -11.59 11.26 1.99
N SER A 193 -12.65 11.76 1.37
CA SER A 193 -12.66 12.27 0.01
C SER A 193 -13.41 13.59 -0.01
N PHE A 194 -12.78 14.65 -0.49
CA PHE A 194 -13.37 15.98 -0.46
C PHE A 194 -12.87 16.85 -1.62
N CYS A 195 -13.63 17.90 -1.90
CA CYS A 195 -13.25 18.95 -2.83
C CYS A 195 -12.72 20.16 -2.03
N THR A 196 -11.63 20.77 -2.49
CA THR A 196 -11.06 21.96 -1.87
C THR A 196 -11.79 23.27 -2.21
N ARG A 197 -12.90 23.21 -2.97
CA ARG A 197 -13.74 24.39 -3.25
C ARG A 197 -14.40 24.93 -1.98
N ASP A 198 -14.11 26.18 -1.66
CA ASP A 198 -14.86 26.98 -0.69
C ASP A 198 -16.14 27.52 -1.32
N SER A 199 -17.10 26.65 -1.60
CA SER A 199 -18.43 27.07 -2.05
C SER A 199 -19.52 26.19 -1.48
N ASN A 200 -20.68 26.79 -1.18
CA ASN A 200 -21.93 26.12 -0.79
C ASN A 200 -22.45 25.09 -1.83
N ARG A 201 -21.73 24.91 -2.94
CA ARG A 201 -21.94 23.90 -3.96
C ARG A 201 -20.57 23.44 -4.49
N HIS A 202 -20.24 22.17 -4.26
CA HIS A 202 -19.07 21.51 -4.86
C HIS A 202 -19.25 21.38 -6.39
N PRO A 203 -18.17 21.21 -7.18
CA PRO A 203 -18.34 20.92 -8.61
C PRO A 203 -19.07 19.59 -8.74
N ASP A 204 -19.86 19.45 -9.81
CA ASP A 204 -20.41 18.15 -10.16
C ASP A 204 -19.24 17.18 -10.42
N LEU A 205 -19.42 15.91 -10.04
CA LEU A 205 -18.46 14.87 -10.37
C LEU A 205 -18.50 14.65 -11.88
N GLU A 206 -17.37 14.93 -12.55
CA GLU A 206 -17.26 14.87 -14.00
C GLU A 206 -17.14 13.43 -14.50
N SER A 207 -16.55 12.55 -13.71
CA SER A 207 -16.40 11.13 -14.03
C SER A 207 -16.18 10.27 -12.77
N GLU A 208 -16.21 8.96 -12.97
CA GLU A 208 -15.94 7.95 -11.95
C GLU A 208 -14.46 7.89 -11.52
N MET A 209 -13.53 8.41 -12.32
CA MET A 209 -12.08 8.35 -12.04
C MET A 209 -11.44 9.73 -11.83
N ASP A 210 -11.82 10.71 -12.65
CA ASP A 210 -11.13 11.99 -12.79
C ASP A 210 -12.04 13.16 -12.46
N ASN A 211 -11.75 13.78 -11.32
CA ASN A 211 -12.49 14.93 -10.82
C ASN A 211 -11.51 16.02 -10.39
N ASN A 212 -11.51 17.17 -11.06
CA ASN A 212 -10.60 18.27 -10.71
C ASN A 212 -10.91 18.82 -9.31
N ASP A 213 -9.87 19.26 -8.60
CA ASP A 213 -9.89 19.73 -7.21
C ASP A 213 -10.43 18.76 -6.15
N TRP A 214 -10.71 17.51 -6.53
CA TRP A 214 -11.02 16.44 -5.59
C TRP A 214 -9.76 15.73 -5.13
N VAL A 215 -9.72 15.41 -3.86
CA VAL A 215 -8.63 14.66 -3.25
C VAL A 215 -9.20 13.55 -2.37
N ASP A 216 -8.46 12.45 -2.27
CA ASP A 216 -8.77 11.36 -1.35
C ASP A 216 -7.58 11.06 -0.45
N SER A 217 -7.83 10.31 0.60
CA SER A 217 -6.85 9.96 1.63
C SER A 217 -6.11 8.64 1.36
N THR A 218 -6.22 8.08 0.15
CA THR A 218 -5.42 6.91 -0.24
C THR A 218 -4.00 7.32 -0.56
N CYS A 219 -3.08 6.37 -0.56
CA CYS A 219 -1.65 6.57 -0.74
C CYS A 219 -0.95 5.25 -1.02
N ASP A 220 0.24 5.35 -1.59
CA ASP A 220 1.19 4.27 -1.68
C ASP A 220 2.60 4.79 -1.39
N GLY A 221 3.53 3.89 -1.12
CA GLY A 221 4.88 4.31 -0.80
C GLY A 221 5.80 3.20 -0.31
N THR A 222 6.94 3.61 0.23
CA THR A 222 8.03 2.70 0.59
C THR A 222 8.12 2.46 2.09
N VAL A 223 8.49 1.24 2.45
CA VAL A 223 8.75 0.79 3.81
C VAL A 223 10.18 0.26 3.89
N LYS A 224 10.97 0.81 4.82
CA LYS A 224 12.35 0.44 5.09
C LYS A 224 12.50 0.09 6.57
N VAL A 225 13.51 -0.72 6.89
CA VAL A 225 13.90 -1.00 8.27
C VAL A 225 15.41 -0.95 8.40
N ALA A 226 15.88 -0.31 9.47
CA ALA A 226 17.25 -0.43 9.95
C ALA A 226 17.27 -1.37 11.16
N VAL A 227 18.16 -2.36 11.13
CA VAL A 227 18.32 -3.35 12.19
C VAL A 227 19.69 -3.18 12.83
N LYS A 228 19.74 -3.07 14.16
CA LYS A 228 20.99 -2.99 14.93
C LYS A 228 21.03 -4.12 15.95
N SER A 229 22.12 -4.89 15.98
CA SER A 229 22.36 -5.87 17.04
C SER A 229 22.84 -5.17 18.32
N HIS A 230 22.35 -5.60 19.48
CA HIS A 230 22.85 -5.12 20.77
C HIS A 230 24.19 -5.73 21.15
N GLU A 231 24.46 -6.98 20.76
CA GLU A 231 25.72 -7.69 21.03
C GLU A 231 26.82 -7.30 20.04
N SER A 232 26.46 -6.85 18.83
CA SER A 232 27.41 -6.40 17.81
C SER A 232 26.90 -5.15 17.07
N PRO A 233 26.91 -3.97 17.73
CA PRO A 233 26.34 -2.73 17.16
C PRO A 233 27.00 -2.26 15.86
N GLU A 234 28.27 -2.61 15.65
CA GLU A 234 29.04 -2.25 14.45
C GLU A 234 28.75 -3.16 13.24
N THR A 235 28.10 -4.31 13.45
CA THR A 235 27.74 -5.23 12.37
C THR A 235 26.64 -4.60 11.51
N LYS A 236 26.97 -4.32 10.24
CA LYS A 236 26.01 -3.78 9.28
C LYS A 236 25.10 -4.89 8.76
N ILE A 237 23.87 -4.92 9.25
CA ILE A 237 22.82 -5.81 8.74
C ILE A 237 22.19 -5.16 7.50
N LYS A 238 22.40 -5.77 6.33
CA LYS A 238 21.91 -5.24 5.05
C LYS A 238 20.42 -5.58 4.86
N LEU A 239 19.59 -4.56 4.63
CA LEU A 239 18.27 -4.73 4.04
C LEU A 239 18.42 -5.05 2.54
N ARG A 240 17.92 -6.21 2.10
CA ARG A 240 18.03 -6.62 0.69
C ARG A 240 17.11 -5.81 -0.21
N ASN A 241 15.82 -5.74 0.12
CA ASN A 241 14.82 -4.95 -0.61
C ASN A 241 13.96 -4.11 0.33
N LYS A 242 13.52 -2.94 -0.15
CA LYS A 242 12.43 -2.19 0.51
C LYS A 242 11.11 -2.93 0.26
N ALA A 243 10.18 -2.81 1.20
CA ALA A 243 8.79 -3.18 0.94
C ALA A 243 8.00 -1.96 0.44
N THR A 244 6.79 -2.23 -0.06
CA THR A 244 5.83 -1.24 -0.53
C THR A 244 4.55 -1.35 0.30
N ILE A 245 3.89 -0.23 0.55
CA ILE A 245 2.54 -0.18 1.14
C ILE A 245 1.60 0.46 0.12
N ILE A 246 0.39 -0.09 0.00
CA ILE A 246 -0.70 0.46 -0.81
C ILE A 246 -1.93 0.53 0.07
N THR A 247 -2.63 1.65 0.06
CA THR A 247 -3.97 1.76 0.64
C THR A 247 -5.04 1.68 -0.44
N ALA A 248 -6.06 0.87 -0.19
CA ALA A 248 -7.17 0.64 -1.10
C ALA A 248 -8.51 0.91 -0.42
N PRO A 249 -9.62 0.98 -1.19
CA PRO A 249 -10.96 0.97 -0.62
C PRO A 249 -11.23 -0.26 0.26
N PRO A 250 -12.26 -0.22 1.14
CA PRO A 250 -12.67 -1.36 1.95
C PRO A 250 -12.92 -2.62 1.10
N LYS A 251 -12.56 -3.79 1.64
CA LYS A 251 -12.97 -5.08 1.06
C LYS A 251 -14.34 -5.42 1.64
N PHE A 252 -15.40 -5.01 0.97
CA PHE A 252 -16.77 -5.21 1.45
C PHE A 252 -17.18 -6.69 1.56
N THR A 253 -16.48 -7.56 0.81
CA THR A 253 -16.70 -9.01 0.83
C THR A 253 -15.38 -9.75 1.12
N PRO A 254 -14.88 -9.77 2.37
CA PRO A 254 -13.59 -10.38 2.71
C PRO A 254 -13.51 -11.86 2.29
N GLY A 255 -14.60 -12.62 2.45
CA GLY A 255 -14.69 -14.03 2.09
C GLY A 255 -14.78 -14.32 0.58
N ILE A 256 -14.89 -13.30 -0.28
CA ILE A 256 -14.91 -13.45 -1.73
C ILE A 256 -13.56 -12.98 -2.27
N GLN A 257 -12.92 -13.84 -3.07
CA GLN A 257 -11.67 -13.53 -3.76
C GLN A 257 -11.93 -13.31 -5.24
N SER A 258 -11.15 -12.42 -5.86
CA SER A 258 -11.08 -12.32 -7.32
C SER A 258 -10.52 -13.62 -7.91
N VAL A 259 -11.04 -14.04 -9.07
CA VAL A 259 -10.55 -15.26 -9.76
C VAL A 259 -9.05 -15.16 -10.08
N THR A 260 -8.60 -13.96 -10.42
CA THR A 260 -7.19 -13.61 -10.61
C THR A 260 -6.81 -12.58 -9.57
N SER A 261 -5.89 -12.94 -8.70
CA SER A 261 -5.35 -12.10 -7.65
C SER A 261 -4.13 -11.31 -8.13
N LEU A 262 -3.74 -10.26 -7.41
CA LEU A 262 -2.47 -9.57 -7.66
C LEU A 262 -1.27 -10.52 -7.48
N LEU A 263 -1.37 -11.48 -6.57
CA LEU A 263 -0.33 -12.49 -6.38
C LEU A 263 -0.20 -13.36 -7.65
N ASP A 264 -1.31 -13.78 -8.24
CA ASP A 264 -1.31 -14.59 -9.47
C ASP A 264 -0.65 -13.82 -10.63
N LEU A 265 -0.87 -12.51 -10.72
CA LEU A 265 -0.21 -11.67 -11.73
C LEU A 265 1.30 -11.53 -11.49
N ILE A 266 1.72 -11.40 -10.22
CA ILE A 266 3.15 -11.33 -9.87
C ILE A 266 3.83 -12.67 -10.18
N GLU A 267 3.19 -13.78 -9.85
CA GLU A 267 3.66 -15.13 -10.18
C GLU A 267 3.76 -15.30 -11.70
N ASP A 268 2.74 -14.91 -12.48
CA ASP A 268 2.78 -15.01 -13.94
C ASP A 268 3.87 -14.12 -14.56
N ILE A 269 4.12 -12.92 -14.06
CA ILE A 269 5.22 -12.06 -14.53
C ILE A 269 6.57 -12.72 -14.26
N TYR A 270 6.78 -13.25 -13.05
CA TYR A 270 8.03 -13.90 -12.68
C TYR A 270 8.27 -15.17 -13.52
N GLU A 271 7.26 -16.02 -13.63
CA GLU A 271 7.33 -17.22 -14.47
C GLU A 271 7.52 -16.88 -15.95
N ASN A 272 6.92 -15.80 -16.46
CA ASN A 272 7.13 -15.39 -17.86
C ASN A 272 8.56 -14.89 -18.12
N GLN A 273 9.23 -14.32 -17.12
CA GLN A 273 10.64 -13.94 -17.23
C GLN A 273 11.55 -15.19 -17.25
N ASP A 274 11.24 -16.21 -16.45
CA ASP A 274 11.98 -17.48 -16.40
C ASP A 274 11.61 -18.46 -17.55
N ARG A 275 10.42 -18.28 -18.17
CA ARG A 275 9.92 -19.06 -19.32
C ARG A 275 10.80 -19.03 -20.57
N LYS A 276 11.82 -18.16 -20.62
CA LYS A 276 12.78 -18.14 -21.73
C LYS A 276 13.76 -19.32 -21.72
N GLU A 277 13.83 -20.14 -20.67
CA GLU A 277 14.82 -21.23 -20.62
C GLU A 277 14.33 -22.68 -20.46
N ASP A 278 13.12 -23.01 -19.99
CA ASP A 278 12.77 -24.44 -19.88
C ASP A 278 11.27 -24.75 -19.85
N TYR A 279 10.80 -25.57 -20.80
CA TYR A 279 9.49 -26.24 -20.74
C TYR A 279 9.65 -27.73 -21.08
N LYS A 280 10.24 -28.47 -20.15
CA LYS A 280 10.09 -29.91 -20.06
C LYS A 280 9.74 -30.32 -18.63
N GLY A 281 8.49 -30.08 -18.24
CA GLY A 281 7.87 -30.86 -17.15
C GLY A 281 7.31 -30.12 -15.93
N CYS A 282 6.66 -28.96 -16.09
CA CYS A 282 5.86 -28.41 -14.99
C CYS A 282 4.71 -29.38 -14.63
N ILE A 283 4.86 -30.09 -13.53
CA ILE A 283 3.80 -30.89 -12.90
C ILE A 283 2.88 -29.90 -12.17
N LEU A 284 1.72 -29.62 -12.77
CA LEU A 284 0.68 -28.82 -12.12
C LEU A 284 0.10 -29.59 -10.93
N SER A 285 0.09 -28.97 -9.75
CA SER A 285 -0.55 -29.55 -8.57
C SER A 285 -2.03 -29.17 -8.55
N LEU A 286 -2.91 -30.15 -8.63
CA LEU A 286 -4.36 -29.91 -8.57
C LEU A 286 -4.74 -29.10 -7.31
N GLY A 287 -4.15 -29.42 -6.16
CA GLY A 287 -4.45 -28.76 -4.89
C GLY A 287 -3.88 -27.35 -4.74
N ARG A 288 -2.72 -27.06 -5.35
CA ARG A 288 -2.07 -25.74 -5.21
C ARG A 288 -2.39 -24.78 -6.37
N THR A 289 -2.59 -25.30 -7.57
CA THR A 289 -2.72 -24.49 -8.78
C THR A 289 -4.17 -24.40 -9.26
N PHE A 290 -4.96 -25.47 -9.18
CA PHE A 290 -6.31 -25.48 -9.78
C PHE A 290 -7.43 -25.26 -8.75
N MET A 291 -7.34 -25.91 -7.60
CA MET A 291 -8.37 -25.85 -6.56
C MET A 291 -8.63 -24.44 -5.99
N PRO A 292 -7.62 -23.56 -5.83
CA PRO A 292 -7.89 -22.17 -5.44
C PRO A 292 -8.83 -21.46 -6.42
N HIS A 293 -8.53 -21.48 -7.73
CA HIS A 293 -9.38 -20.82 -8.73
C HIS A 293 -10.78 -21.43 -8.81
N LEU A 294 -10.91 -22.76 -8.74
CA LEU A 294 -12.23 -23.41 -8.73
C LEU A 294 -13.04 -22.99 -7.50
N GLY A 295 -12.41 -22.95 -6.32
CA GLY A 295 -13.02 -22.46 -5.09
C GLY A 295 -13.47 -21.00 -5.20
N MET A 296 -12.67 -20.14 -5.85
CA MET A 296 -13.01 -18.74 -6.09
C MET A 296 -14.23 -18.58 -7.00
N VAL A 297 -14.29 -19.33 -8.11
CA VAL A 297 -15.44 -19.34 -9.03
C VAL A 297 -16.71 -19.82 -8.31
N CYS A 298 -16.61 -20.87 -7.50
CA CYS A 298 -17.76 -21.38 -6.73
C CYS A 298 -18.21 -20.43 -5.60
N ALA A 299 -17.31 -19.60 -5.06
CA ALA A 299 -17.61 -18.65 -3.99
C ALA A 299 -18.25 -17.35 -4.51
N MET A 300 -18.22 -17.08 -5.82
CA MET A 300 -18.92 -15.96 -6.41
C MET A 300 -20.44 -16.21 -6.38
N PRO A 301 -21.24 -15.37 -5.71
CA PRO A 301 -22.69 -15.40 -5.86
C PRO A 301 -23.04 -15.16 -7.34
N PRO A 302 -24.26 -15.50 -7.81
CA PRO A 302 -24.75 -15.06 -9.11
C PRO A 302 -24.91 -13.52 -9.11
N LEU A 303 -23.80 -12.81 -9.26
CA LEU A 303 -23.70 -11.35 -9.29
C LEU A 303 -23.62 -10.80 -10.72
N ASN A 304 -23.73 -11.66 -11.73
CA ASN A 304 -23.69 -11.29 -13.16
C ASN A 304 -25.08 -11.32 -13.82
N LEU A 305 -26.11 -10.77 -13.17
CA LEU A 305 -27.43 -10.55 -13.78
C LEU A 305 -28.09 -9.29 -13.23
N VAL A 306 -27.52 -8.11 -13.53
CA VAL A 306 -28.27 -6.88 -13.80
C VAL A 306 -27.51 -6.09 -14.86
#